data_AF-A0A519XA72-F1
#
_entry.id   AF-A0A519XA72-F1
#
_cell.length_a   1.000
_cell.length_b   1.000
_cell.length_c   1.000
_cell.angle_alpha   90.00
_cell.angle_beta   90.00
_cell.angle_gamma   90.00
#
_symmetry.space_group_name_H-M   'P 1'
#
loop_
_entity.id
_entity.type
_entity.pdbx_description
1 polymer ?
#
loop_
_entity_poly.entity_id
_entity_poly.type
_entity_poly.pdbx_seq_one_letter_code
_entity_poly.pdbx_strand_id
1 'polypeptide(L)'
;MKNFKLLLLLIGLIYLGCTKEEITSIGQQGTYAANFDFPIGTLGAPAKVVLTNRSKNADRFEWEFTGGKTLNKSGVSSATTSNKMVPDTILYELPGEYTVKLTTWQGDKKEEISKKITLIKMQPRIIAPENIAVFEDVQFDAKAFNYPGQDVSYSWNFGASGTSTLKNPVVQFTTEGEQTITLTVNDGQETLTSEIKILVKGELAKTIYFTDVITKKIYSYKLTVLSQSITKDLGISTGPSPLGLSVSGNKLYYSEAGLGLRFSSAPNSLPDGYLKSFNLDGSGESLITRNVDQTAAYNADPWLHTVDKDGNIWWTTRTNGIFTANAAAVEIPYPAFKIRGGGMPSYSTSSYFYSAIKEVGDEIWVSLTGGSAGVGIARYTKAGVFVDYLAGPVKTLGIRQFVIDKVNSHIYFSISKAGTYSPGIYRSDMSGNNIVAVDNGVNMQYGGAEGFSDQGAQSGGIEGIHVTGMDIDVDANGQGYLYYGYRNAIEISSNNAPQVISATAGTKSGIKRYKLGTSGQIDFLLKGYAPYGLAIDQVKR
;
A
#
# COMPACT_ATOMS: atom_id res chain seq x y z
N MET A 1 16.60 106.93 40.77
CA MET A 1 15.23 106.57 41.18
C MET A 1 14.77 105.37 40.35
N LYS A 2 14.12 104.39 41.01
CA LYS A 2 13.46 103.19 40.44
C LYS A 2 14.45 102.15 39.88
N ASN A 3 14.81 101.06 40.57
CA ASN A 3 13.92 99.99 41.01
C ASN A 3 14.47 99.23 42.24
N PHE A 4 14.49 99.91 43.38
CA PHE A 4 14.86 99.38 44.70
C PHE A 4 13.68 98.66 45.40
N LYS A 5 12.88 97.88 44.65
CA LYS A 5 11.67 97.21 45.18
C LYS A 5 11.49 95.75 44.73
N LEU A 6 12.57 95.10 44.33
CA LEU A 6 12.62 93.64 44.18
C LEU A 6 13.66 93.02 45.15
N LEU A 7 13.89 93.70 46.29
CA LEU A 7 14.89 93.34 47.30
C LEU A 7 14.25 92.95 48.66
N LEU A 8 12.92 92.85 48.75
CA LEU A 8 12.23 92.66 50.04
C LEU A 8 11.11 91.61 50.02
N LEU A 9 10.99 90.80 48.97
CA LEU A 9 9.98 89.72 48.92
C LEU A 9 10.55 88.38 48.43
N LEU A 10 11.80 88.09 48.80
CA LEU A 10 12.26 86.71 48.97
C LEU A 10 13.11 86.56 50.26
N ILE A 11 12.92 87.48 51.22
CA ILE A 11 13.20 87.27 52.64
C ILE A 11 11.96 86.55 53.18
N GLY A 12 11.93 85.24 53.02
CA GLY A 12 10.72 84.49 53.35
C GLY A 12 10.75 83.03 52.93
N LEU A 13 11.92 82.40 52.84
CA LEU A 13 12.01 80.95 52.96
C LEU A 13 13.41 80.54 53.44
N ILE A 14 13.55 80.51 54.77
CA ILE A 14 14.18 79.39 55.51
C ILE A 14 15.69 79.23 55.22
N TYR A 15 16.60 79.90 55.95
CA TYR A 15 17.02 79.50 57.31
C TYR A 15 16.65 78.05 57.63
N LEU A 16 17.56 77.11 57.38
CA LEU A 16 17.95 76.00 58.27
C LEU A 16 18.63 74.92 57.42
N GLY A 17 19.73 74.41 57.97
CA GLY A 17 20.64 73.53 57.26
C GLY A 17 20.00 72.24 56.75
N CYS A 18 20.62 71.71 55.70
CA CYS A 18 20.61 70.28 55.49
C CYS A 18 22.09 69.87 55.52
N THR A 19 22.51 69.32 56.66
CA THR A 19 23.69 68.47 56.72
C THR A 19 23.62 67.49 55.57
N LYS A 20 24.74 67.29 54.88
CA LYS A 20 24.93 66.19 53.95
C LYS A 20 24.65 64.89 54.71
N GLU A 21 23.42 64.38 54.63
CA GLU A 21 23.14 63.00 54.96
C GLU A 21 23.85 62.19 53.88
N GLU A 22 25.02 61.65 54.24
CA GLU A 22 25.48 60.44 53.60
C GLU A 22 24.38 59.41 53.83
N ILE A 23 23.60 59.11 52.79
CA ILE A 23 22.75 57.93 52.78
C ILE A 23 23.69 56.73 52.72
N THR A 24 24.22 56.34 53.88
CA THR A 24 24.86 55.04 54.08
C THR A 24 23.76 53.98 54.07
N SER A 25 23.54 53.43 52.89
CA SER A 25 22.58 52.36 52.56
C SER A 25 21.10 52.71 52.75
N ILE A 26 20.36 52.73 51.64
CA ILE A 26 18.94 52.40 51.70
C ILE A 26 18.89 50.92 52.05
N GLY A 27 18.59 50.59 53.31
CA GLY A 27 18.34 49.19 53.69
C GLY A 27 17.26 48.63 52.76
N GLN A 28 17.58 47.58 52.01
CA GLN A 28 16.62 46.93 51.11
C GLN A 28 15.37 46.54 51.91
N GLN A 29 14.30 47.32 51.78
CA GLN A 29 13.02 46.99 52.40
C GLN A 29 12.37 45.84 51.63
N GLY A 30 12.39 44.66 52.24
CA GLY A 30 11.70 43.46 51.79
C GLY A 30 12.26 42.23 52.50
N THR A 31 11.54 41.12 52.45
CA THR A 31 11.98 39.87 53.08
C THR A 31 13.26 39.35 52.41
N TYR A 32 14.33 39.24 53.18
CA TYR A 32 15.55 38.52 52.81
C TYR A 32 15.22 37.02 52.77
N ALA A 33 15.59 36.34 51.67
CA ALA A 33 15.33 34.91 51.51
C ALA A 33 16.29 34.26 50.51
N ALA A 34 16.90 33.13 50.87
CA ALA A 34 17.64 32.28 49.94
C ALA A 34 16.69 31.32 49.18
N ASN A 35 16.73 31.33 47.84
CA ASN A 35 15.95 30.37 47.05
C ASN A 35 16.52 30.21 45.63
N PHE A 36 16.31 29.05 45.01
CA PHE A 36 16.67 28.78 43.61
C PHE A 36 15.88 27.60 43.06
N ASP A 37 15.73 27.49 41.73
CA ASP A 37 15.03 26.37 41.09
C ASP A 37 15.96 25.60 40.14
N PHE A 38 15.73 24.30 40.08
CA PHE A 38 16.27 23.43 39.02
C PHE A 38 15.42 23.56 37.73
N PRO A 39 15.94 23.10 36.58
CA PRO A 39 15.13 22.89 35.39
C PRO A 39 13.92 22.00 35.70
N ILE A 40 12.78 22.30 35.10
CA ILE A 40 11.55 21.52 35.26
C ILE A 40 11.66 20.26 34.39
N GLY A 41 11.24 19.12 34.94
CA GLY A 41 11.21 17.84 34.24
C GLY A 41 12.29 16.87 34.68
N THR A 42 12.28 15.68 34.09
CA THR A 42 13.25 14.62 34.38
C THR A 42 14.49 14.80 33.53
N LEU A 43 15.68 14.76 34.15
CA LEU A 43 16.96 14.88 33.45
C LEU A 43 17.71 13.55 33.47
N GLY A 44 18.21 13.14 32.30
CA GLY A 44 19.06 11.97 32.14
C GLY A 44 20.55 12.33 32.19
N ALA A 45 21.36 11.54 32.88
CA ALA A 45 22.81 11.70 32.83
C ALA A 45 23.40 11.24 31.47
N PRO A 46 24.43 11.91 30.94
CA PRO A 46 25.03 13.15 31.45
C PRO A 46 24.10 14.37 31.24
N ALA A 47 23.95 15.20 32.27
CA ALA A 47 23.01 16.32 32.28
C ALA A 47 23.72 17.68 32.41
N LYS A 48 23.27 18.66 31.60
CA LYS A 48 23.61 20.07 31.74
C LYS A 48 22.51 20.77 32.54
N VAL A 49 22.80 21.14 33.76
CA VAL A 49 21.87 21.75 34.72
C VAL A 49 22.12 23.25 34.80
N VAL A 50 21.11 24.04 34.48
CA VAL A 50 21.13 25.50 34.62
C VAL A 50 20.22 25.88 35.77
N LEU A 51 20.77 26.59 36.77
CA LEU A 51 20.00 27.01 37.94
C LEU A 51 19.33 28.36 37.69
N THR A 52 18.13 28.53 38.23
CA THR A 52 17.46 29.82 38.31
C THR A 52 17.56 30.35 39.74
N ASN A 53 18.29 31.45 39.97
CA ASN A 53 18.32 32.08 41.29
C ASN A 53 16.97 32.79 41.56
N ARG A 54 16.37 32.52 42.72
CA ARG A 54 15.10 33.08 43.20
C ARG A 54 15.25 33.81 44.54
N SER A 55 16.48 34.08 44.95
CA SER A 55 16.77 34.74 46.23
C SER A 55 16.31 36.19 46.21
N LYS A 56 15.90 36.70 47.37
CA LYS A 56 15.42 38.07 47.55
C LYS A 56 16.37 38.84 48.47
N ASN A 57 16.69 40.07 48.06
CA ASN A 57 17.45 41.03 48.84
C ASN A 57 18.82 40.53 49.36
N ALA A 58 19.53 39.73 48.54
CA ALA A 58 20.87 39.24 48.83
C ALA A 58 21.93 40.07 48.08
N ASP A 59 23.05 40.38 48.75
CA ASP A 59 24.19 41.11 48.17
C ASP A 59 25.36 40.19 47.77
N ARG A 60 25.43 38.98 48.35
CA ARG A 60 26.46 37.97 48.08
C ARG A 60 25.87 36.57 47.95
N PHE A 61 26.48 35.75 47.10
CA PHE A 61 26.09 34.36 46.81
C PHE A 61 27.29 33.43 46.90
N GLU A 62 27.09 32.24 47.42
CA GLU A 62 28.03 31.13 47.36
C GLU A 62 27.24 29.86 47.06
N TRP A 63 27.56 29.24 45.93
CA TRP A 63 26.97 27.99 45.46
C TRP A 63 27.95 26.85 45.69
N GLU A 64 27.43 25.73 46.16
CA GLU A 64 28.15 24.45 46.26
C GLU A 64 27.31 23.38 45.54
N PHE A 65 27.89 22.67 44.57
CA PHE A 65 27.21 21.63 43.81
C PHE A 65 28.04 20.34 43.78
N THR A 66 27.87 19.54 44.83
CA THR A 66 28.62 18.29 45.03
C THR A 66 28.45 17.33 43.84
N GLY A 67 29.55 16.80 43.34
CA GLY A 67 29.57 15.86 42.20
C GLY A 67 29.33 16.50 40.83
N GLY A 68 29.08 17.80 40.76
CA GLY A 68 28.95 18.55 39.51
C GLY A 68 30.27 19.21 39.08
N LYS A 69 30.40 19.46 37.78
CA LYS A 69 31.50 20.22 37.18
C LYS A 69 30.97 21.51 36.58
N THR A 70 31.80 22.55 36.51
CA THR A 70 31.40 23.80 35.85
C THR A 70 31.66 23.73 34.35
N LEU A 71 30.63 23.95 33.53
CA LEU A 71 30.69 24.05 32.07
C LEU A 71 30.43 25.49 31.63
N ASN A 72 31.42 26.09 30.94
CA ASN A 72 31.30 27.43 30.35
C ASN A 72 31.86 27.45 28.92
N LYS A 73 31.98 28.64 28.32
CA LYS A 73 32.48 28.82 26.93
C LYS A 73 33.91 28.29 26.72
N SER A 74 34.71 28.19 27.78
CA SER A 74 36.08 27.67 27.75
C SER A 74 36.15 26.14 27.94
N GLY A 75 35.02 25.48 28.18
CA GLY A 75 34.93 24.02 28.36
C GLY A 75 34.50 23.60 29.77
N VAL A 76 34.78 22.33 30.10
CA VAL A 76 34.47 21.73 31.40
C VAL A 76 35.64 21.96 32.36
N SER A 77 35.34 22.41 33.57
CA SER A 77 36.30 22.56 34.67
C SER A 77 35.81 21.83 35.91
N SER A 78 36.73 21.35 36.75
CA SER A 78 36.42 20.60 37.99
C SER A 78 35.92 21.49 39.13
N ALA A 79 35.63 22.77 38.88
CA ALA A 79 35.08 23.67 39.89
C ALA A 79 33.68 23.21 40.31
N THR A 80 33.48 23.03 41.61
CA THR A 80 32.24 22.59 42.28
C THR A 80 31.54 23.72 43.04
N THR A 81 32.08 24.94 42.96
CA THR A 81 31.56 26.12 43.64
C THR A 81 31.49 27.33 42.71
N SER A 82 30.68 28.31 43.08
CA SER A 82 30.57 29.59 42.36
C SER A 82 30.13 30.69 43.30
N ASN A 83 30.67 31.88 43.13
CA ASN A 83 30.28 33.11 43.83
C ASN A 83 29.47 34.08 42.94
N LYS A 84 29.10 33.65 41.74
CA LYS A 84 28.25 34.43 40.82
C LYS A 84 26.80 34.47 41.34
N MET A 85 26.08 35.53 40.98
CA MET A 85 24.62 35.61 41.23
C MET A 85 23.87 34.42 40.64
N VAL A 86 24.28 33.94 39.47
CA VAL A 86 23.85 32.67 38.88
C VAL A 86 25.12 31.93 38.44
N PRO A 87 25.34 30.67 38.84
CA PRO A 87 26.52 29.91 38.41
C PRO A 87 26.47 29.64 36.91
N ASP A 88 27.61 29.27 36.33
CA ASP A 88 27.60 28.72 34.97
C ASP A 88 26.87 27.36 34.95
N THR A 89 26.72 26.75 33.77
CA THR A 89 26.05 25.45 33.64
C THR A 89 26.78 24.39 34.45
N ILE A 90 26.04 23.63 35.26
CA ILE A 90 26.59 22.51 36.02
C ILE A 90 26.47 21.24 35.17
N LEU A 91 27.58 20.58 34.88
CA LEU A 91 27.61 19.29 34.21
C LEU A 91 27.70 18.18 35.26
N TYR A 92 26.71 17.30 35.26
CA TYR A 92 26.75 16.04 36.00
C TYR A 92 26.88 14.89 35.02
N GLU A 93 27.93 14.08 35.15
CA GLU A 93 28.27 13.04 34.17
C GLU A 93 27.55 11.71 34.42
N LEU A 94 27.22 11.43 35.69
CA LEU A 94 26.66 10.14 36.13
C LEU A 94 25.22 10.29 36.62
N PRO A 95 24.41 9.22 36.57
CA PRO A 95 23.12 9.20 37.23
C PRO A 95 23.29 9.19 38.75
N GLY A 96 22.34 9.78 39.47
CA GLY A 96 22.41 9.88 40.93
C GLY A 96 21.61 11.05 41.48
N GLU A 97 21.56 11.12 42.81
CA GLU A 97 21.01 12.27 43.53
C GLU A 97 22.14 13.24 43.88
N TYR A 98 21.99 14.49 43.48
CA TYR A 98 22.95 15.56 43.71
C TYR A 98 22.32 16.66 44.55
N THR A 99 23.08 17.18 45.51
CA THR A 99 22.66 18.31 46.34
C THR A 99 23.35 19.57 45.84
N VAL A 100 22.55 20.61 45.62
CA VAL A 100 23.03 21.98 45.42
C VAL A 100 22.67 22.79 46.66
N LYS A 101 23.68 23.42 47.24
CA LYS A 101 23.53 24.35 48.35
C LYS A 101 23.78 25.76 47.84
N LEU A 102 22.91 26.68 48.25
CA LEU A 102 23.08 28.10 48.08
C LEU A 102 23.16 28.75 49.46
N THR A 103 24.24 29.47 49.68
CA THR A 103 24.41 30.38 50.80
C THR A 103 24.29 31.81 50.30
N THR A 104 23.43 32.61 50.91
CA THR A 104 23.31 34.04 50.61
C THR A 104 23.66 34.90 51.82
N TRP A 105 23.95 36.18 51.58
CA TRP A 105 24.09 37.19 52.62
C TRP A 105 23.31 38.46 52.30
N GLN A 106 22.93 39.18 53.36
CA GLN A 106 22.49 40.57 53.34
C GLN A 106 23.22 41.29 54.49
N GLY A 107 24.33 41.95 54.21
CA GLY A 107 25.26 42.40 55.25
C GLY A 107 25.74 41.21 56.11
N ASP A 108 25.54 41.30 57.42
CA ASP A 108 25.93 40.24 58.38
C ASP A 108 24.92 39.08 58.46
N LYS A 109 23.72 39.23 57.88
CA LYS A 109 22.71 38.17 57.88
C LYS A 109 23.06 37.10 56.85
N LYS A 110 22.89 35.84 57.22
CA LYS A 110 23.19 34.66 56.40
C LYS A 110 21.97 33.75 56.32
N GLU A 111 21.68 33.24 55.12
CA GLU A 111 20.71 32.16 54.92
C GLU A 111 21.32 31.07 54.05
N GLU A 112 20.88 29.83 54.27
CA GLU A 112 21.31 28.66 53.51
C GLU A 112 20.08 27.86 53.08
N ILE A 113 20.07 27.42 51.82
CA ILE A 113 19.08 26.48 51.30
C ILE A 113 19.78 25.39 50.51
N SER A 114 19.34 24.15 50.72
CA SER A 114 19.79 23.00 49.93
C SER A 114 18.61 22.40 49.19
N LYS A 115 18.76 22.18 47.88
CA LYS A 115 17.80 21.43 47.07
C LYS A 115 18.50 20.27 46.39
N LYS A 116 17.76 19.19 46.18
CA LYS A 116 18.25 17.97 45.52
C LYS A 116 17.73 17.90 44.09
N ILE A 117 18.57 17.40 43.19
CA ILE A 117 18.20 17.01 41.83
C ILE A 117 18.57 15.54 41.62
N THR A 118 17.63 14.78 41.08
CA THR A 118 17.85 13.37 40.74
C THR A 118 18.03 13.26 39.24
N LEU A 119 19.20 12.78 38.83
CA LEU A 119 19.51 12.47 37.43
C LEU A 119 19.29 10.99 37.22
N ILE A 120 18.39 10.65 36.30
CA ILE A 120 18.11 9.26 35.97
C ILE A 120 19.12 8.77 34.93
N LYS A 121 19.31 7.46 34.89
CA LYS A 121 20.11 6.83 33.85
C LYS A 121 19.34 6.82 32.53
N MET A 122 20.04 7.06 31.42
CA MET A 122 19.47 6.90 30.08
C MET A 122 19.22 5.42 29.80
N GLN A 123 17.97 5.08 29.45
CA GLN A 123 17.62 3.75 28.98
C GLN A 123 18.22 3.48 27.59
N PRO A 124 18.59 2.22 27.27
CA PRO A 124 18.94 1.85 25.91
C PRO A 124 17.85 2.28 24.91
N ARG A 125 18.25 2.69 23.73
CA ARG A 125 17.34 3.08 22.66
C ARG A 125 17.75 2.38 21.38
N ILE A 126 16.81 1.66 20.81
CA ILE A 126 16.91 1.07 19.47
C ILE A 126 16.67 2.17 18.45
N ILE A 127 17.56 2.28 17.47
CA ILE A 127 17.39 3.10 16.28
C ILE A 127 17.20 2.15 15.11
N ALA A 128 16.01 2.20 14.53
CA ALA A 128 15.63 1.43 13.35
C ALA A 128 15.42 2.37 12.16
N PRO A 129 15.75 1.94 10.93
CA PRO A 129 15.39 2.67 9.73
C PRO A 129 13.88 2.57 9.47
N GLU A 130 13.36 3.49 8.66
CA GLU A 130 11.99 3.44 8.18
C GLU A 130 11.84 2.52 6.97
N ASN A 131 10.60 2.09 6.66
CA ASN A 131 10.25 1.34 5.45
C ASN A 131 11.02 0.03 5.24
N ILE A 132 11.26 -0.71 6.32
CA ILE A 132 11.91 -2.02 6.30
C ILE A 132 11.08 -2.99 5.45
N ALA A 133 11.74 -3.70 4.53
CA ALA A 133 11.13 -4.74 3.69
C ALA A 133 11.83 -6.09 3.91
N VAL A 134 11.13 -7.18 3.61
CA VAL A 134 11.74 -8.51 3.62
C VAL A 134 12.88 -8.62 2.59
N PHE A 135 13.87 -9.44 2.91
CA PHE A 135 15.03 -9.76 2.07
C PHE A 135 15.96 -8.57 1.72
N GLU A 136 15.77 -7.42 2.35
CA GLU A 136 16.69 -6.28 2.28
C GLU A 136 17.62 -6.23 3.51
N ASP A 137 18.82 -5.67 3.34
CA ASP A 137 19.75 -5.45 4.44
C ASP A 137 19.30 -4.26 5.30
N VAL A 138 18.99 -4.54 6.58
CA VAL A 138 18.49 -3.54 7.52
C VAL A 138 19.54 -3.26 8.59
N GLN A 139 20.08 -2.04 8.57
CA GLN A 139 21.06 -1.58 9.56
C GLN A 139 20.36 -1.01 10.80
N PHE A 140 20.59 -1.61 11.97
CA PHE A 140 20.18 -1.07 13.26
C PHE A 140 21.35 -0.36 13.96
N ASP A 141 21.04 0.53 14.90
CA ASP A 141 21.99 1.17 15.82
C ASP A 141 21.39 1.21 17.23
N ALA A 142 22.27 1.27 18.24
CA ALA A 142 21.93 1.35 19.65
C ALA A 142 22.54 2.60 20.29
N LYS A 143 21.71 3.35 21.02
CA LYS A 143 22.17 4.35 21.99
C LYS A 143 22.00 3.81 23.40
N ALA A 144 23.07 3.84 24.18
CA ALA A 144 23.05 3.46 25.59
C ALA A 144 23.93 4.40 26.41
N PHE A 145 23.67 4.45 27.71
CA PHE A 145 24.58 5.09 28.64
C PHE A 145 25.91 4.31 28.69
N ASN A 146 27.03 5.02 28.86
CA ASN A 146 28.34 4.42 29.01
C ASN A 146 29.05 5.05 30.20
N TYR A 147 29.38 4.24 31.21
CA TYR A 147 30.19 4.69 32.33
C TYR A 147 31.64 4.91 31.87
N PRO A 148 32.29 6.02 32.28
CA PRO A 148 33.69 6.24 31.96
C PRO A 148 34.57 5.05 32.38
N GLY A 149 35.33 4.51 31.43
CA GLY A 149 36.24 3.37 31.66
C GLY A 149 35.56 2.00 31.77
N GLN A 150 34.27 1.88 31.45
CA GLN A 150 33.58 0.60 31.35
C GLN A 150 33.34 0.23 29.88
N ASP A 151 33.36 -1.08 29.61
CA ASP A 151 32.99 -1.61 28.31
C ASP A 151 31.47 -1.83 28.25
N VAL A 152 30.86 -1.47 27.11
CA VAL A 152 29.44 -1.70 26.87
C VAL A 152 29.28 -2.89 25.93
N SER A 153 28.46 -3.86 26.34
CA SER A 153 28.09 -5.02 25.52
C SER A 153 26.63 -4.96 25.09
N TYR A 154 26.36 -5.48 23.90
CA TYR A 154 25.05 -5.46 23.25
C TYR A 154 24.60 -6.89 23.00
N SER A 155 23.32 -7.14 23.19
CA SER A 155 22.66 -8.40 22.84
C SER A 155 21.32 -8.06 22.19
N TRP A 156 21.22 -8.35 20.90
CA TRP A 156 20.04 -8.13 20.09
C TRP A 156 19.28 -9.43 19.85
N ASN A 157 17.96 -9.35 19.88
CA ASN A 157 17.06 -10.40 19.45
C ASN A 157 16.07 -9.84 18.41
N PHE A 158 16.15 -10.37 17.19
CA PHE A 158 15.29 -10.01 16.05
C PHE A 158 14.20 -11.06 15.80
N GLY A 159 13.84 -11.83 16.83
CA GLY A 159 12.87 -12.92 16.76
C GLY A 159 13.34 -14.02 15.82
N ALA A 160 12.52 -14.34 14.81
CA ALA A 160 12.85 -15.35 13.81
C ALA A 160 14.06 -14.99 12.93
N SER A 161 14.46 -13.71 12.88
CA SER A 161 15.57 -13.23 12.03
C SER A 161 16.94 -13.33 12.72
N GLY A 162 17.01 -13.91 13.91
CA GLY A 162 18.26 -14.23 14.60
C GLY A 162 18.65 -13.25 15.71
N THR A 163 19.93 -13.30 16.11
CA THR A 163 20.50 -12.51 17.21
C THR A 163 21.82 -11.86 16.78
N SER A 164 22.27 -10.84 17.51
CA SER A 164 23.57 -10.20 17.26
C SER A 164 24.18 -9.61 18.53
N THR A 165 25.51 -9.56 18.59
CA THR A 165 26.26 -8.89 19.67
C THR A 165 26.95 -7.60 19.22
N LEU A 166 26.79 -7.22 17.95
CA LEU A 166 27.33 -5.97 17.42
C LEU A 166 26.50 -4.78 17.92
N LYS A 167 27.15 -3.62 18.12
CA LYS A 167 26.43 -2.37 18.40
C LYS A 167 25.49 -1.98 17.24
N ASN A 168 25.99 -2.13 16.01
CA ASN A 168 25.29 -1.77 14.78
C ASN A 168 25.10 -3.02 13.89
N PRO A 169 24.14 -3.91 14.16
CA PRO A 169 23.94 -5.11 13.36
C PRO A 169 23.23 -4.82 12.04
N VAL A 170 23.58 -5.57 11.00
CA VAL A 170 22.79 -5.69 9.76
C VAL A 170 21.98 -6.98 9.84
N VAL A 171 20.68 -6.88 9.57
CA VAL A 171 19.74 -8.00 9.66
C VAL A 171 18.86 -8.05 8.42
N GLN A 172 18.54 -9.24 7.96
CA GLN A 172 17.58 -9.47 6.89
C GLN A 172 16.34 -10.17 7.46
N PHE A 173 15.16 -9.59 7.26
CA PHE A 173 13.89 -10.21 7.66
C PHE A 173 13.36 -11.09 6.53
N THR A 174 12.85 -12.28 6.84
CA THR A 174 12.28 -13.20 5.83
C THR A 174 10.76 -13.28 5.88
N THR A 175 10.12 -12.64 6.87
CA THR A 175 8.67 -12.62 7.05
C THR A 175 8.16 -11.19 7.20
N GLU A 176 7.13 -10.86 6.42
CA GLU A 176 6.42 -9.59 6.50
C GLU A 176 5.53 -9.52 7.76
N GLY A 177 5.15 -8.32 8.16
CA GLY A 177 4.28 -8.06 9.31
C GLY A 177 4.99 -7.35 10.47
N GLU A 178 4.31 -7.27 11.61
CA GLU A 178 4.85 -6.67 12.83
C GLU A 178 5.94 -7.59 13.42
N GLN A 179 7.13 -7.05 13.63
CA GLN A 179 8.25 -7.74 14.26
C GLN A 179 8.66 -7.00 15.53
N THR A 180 8.85 -7.76 16.61
CA THR A 180 9.35 -7.25 17.88
C THR A 180 10.86 -7.39 17.94
N ILE A 181 11.56 -6.30 18.24
CA ILE A 181 13.02 -6.26 18.36
C ILE A 181 13.38 -5.91 19.79
N THR A 182 14.17 -6.76 20.42
CA THR A 182 14.65 -6.55 21.78
C THR A 182 16.16 -6.26 21.76
N LEU A 183 16.55 -5.22 22.48
CA LEU A 183 17.94 -4.87 22.75
C LEU A 183 18.18 -4.97 24.25
N THR A 184 19.15 -5.78 24.64
CA THR A 184 19.69 -5.84 25.99
C THR A 184 21.10 -5.28 25.98
N VAL A 185 21.37 -4.29 26.82
CA VAL A 185 22.68 -3.65 26.99
C VAL A 185 23.16 -3.87 28.40
N ASN A 186 24.40 -4.32 28.54
CA ASN A 186 25.13 -4.26 29.80
C ASN A 186 26.22 -3.19 29.67
N ASP A 187 26.18 -2.19 30.56
CA ASP A 187 27.07 -1.04 30.51
C ASP A 187 28.20 -1.10 31.56
N GLY A 188 28.52 -2.30 32.01
CA GLY A 188 29.53 -2.59 33.04
C GLY A 188 29.02 -2.48 34.48
N GLN A 189 27.82 -1.94 34.71
CA GLN A 189 27.22 -1.83 36.05
C GLN A 189 25.92 -2.62 36.18
N GLU A 190 25.05 -2.56 35.18
CA GLU A 190 23.78 -3.27 35.17
C GLU A 190 23.37 -3.65 33.75
N THR A 191 22.34 -4.49 33.66
CA THR A 191 21.76 -4.92 32.40
C THR A 191 20.39 -4.27 32.24
N LEU A 192 20.20 -3.55 31.14
CA LEU A 192 18.94 -2.88 30.78
C LEU A 192 18.41 -3.43 29.46
N THR A 193 17.09 -3.52 29.34
CA THR A 193 16.43 -4.03 28.15
C THR A 193 15.46 -3.00 27.60
N SER A 194 15.37 -2.91 26.27
CA SER A 194 14.41 -2.08 25.55
C SER A 194 13.88 -2.82 24.34
N GLU A 195 12.67 -2.47 23.93
CA GLU A 195 11.96 -3.14 22.86
C GLU A 195 11.29 -2.12 21.95
N ILE A 196 11.26 -2.41 20.65
CA ILE A 196 10.41 -1.72 19.69
C ILE A 196 9.65 -2.73 18.83
N LYS A 197 8.52 -2.28 18.29
CA LYS A 197 7.80 -2.97 17.22
C LYS A 197 8.04 -2.23 15.91
N ILE A 198 8.41 -2.97 14.87
CA ILE A 198 8.56 -2.45 13.51
C ILE A 198 7.57 -3.16 12.58
N LEU A 199 7.17 -2.49 11.50
CA LEU A 199 6.43 -3.11 10.41
C LEU A 199 7.41 -3.47 9.29
N VAL A 200 7.59 -4.77 9.05
CA VAL A 200 8.34 -5.28 7.89
C VAL A 200 7.37 -5.44 6.73
N LYS A 201 7.61 -4.71 5.64
CA LYS A 201 6.78 -4.74 4.44
C LYS A 201 7.10 -5.97 3.58
N GLY A 202 6.10 -6.44 2.87
CA GLY A 202 6.25 -7.49 1.87
C GLY A 202 7.09 -7.08 0.68
N GLU A 203 7.47 -8.06 -0.13
CA GLU A 203 8.15 -7.83 -1.39
C GLU A 203 7.25 -7.11 -2.41
N LEU A 204 7.79 -6.05 -3.03
CA LEU A 204 7.16 -5.32 -4.13
C LEU A 204 7.23 -6.15 -5.42
N ALA A 205 6.12 -6.76 -5.81
CA ALA A 205 6.09 -7.64 -6.97
C ALA A 205 4.85 -7.43 -7.83
N LYS A 206 5.02 -7.51 -9.15
CA LYS A 206 3.88 -7.70 -10.04
C LYS A 206 3.18 -9.00 -9.65
N THR A 207 1.86 -8.98 -9.59
CA THR A 207 1.09 -10.09 -9.03
C THR A 207 -0.02 -10.48 -9.97
N ILE A 208 -0.07 -11.77 -10.35
CA ILE A 208 -1.23 -12.34 -11.04
C ILE A 208 -2.31 -12.61 -10.01
N TYR A 209 -3.54 -12.22 -10.34
CA TYR A 209 -4.78 -12.62 -9.69
C TYR A 209 -5.58 -13.50 -10.64
N PHE A 210 -6.13 -14.60 -10.14
CA PHE A 210 -6.96 -15.47 -10.96
C PHE A 210 -8.08 -16.13 -10.16
N THR A 211 -9.23 -16.35 -10.81
CA THR A 211 -10.32 -17.15 -10.25
C THR A 211 -10.13 -18.60 -10.65
N ASP A 212 -10.45 -19.53 -9.75
CA ASP A 212 -10.41 -20.96 -10.04
C ASP A 212 -11.78 -21.60 -9.80
N VAL A 213 -12.31 -22.28 -10.82
CA VAL A 213 -13.63 -22.91 -10.71
C VAL A 213 -13.61 -24.29 -10.06
N ILE A 214 -12.43 -24.89 -9.91
CA ILE A 214 -12.31 -26.16 -9.17
C ILE A 214 -12.53 -25.88 -7.68
N THR A 215 -11.79 -24.93 -7.12
CA THR A 215 -11.85 -24.61 -5.69
C THR A 215 -12.88 -23.53 -5.35
N LYS A 216 -13.41 -22.80 -6.35
CA LYS A 216 -14.30 -21.64 -6.20
C LYS A 216 -13.69 -20.52 -5.37
N LYS A 217 -12.44 -20.19 -5.68
CA LYS A 217 -11.64 -19.21 -4.95
C LYS A 217 -10.91 -18.25 -5.87
N ILE A 218 -10.45 -17.15 -5.30
CA ILE A 218 -9.52 -16.22 -5.95
C ILE A 218 -8.13 -16.39 -5.33
N TYR A 219 -7.13 -16.52 -6.18
CA TYR A 219 -5.74 -16.68 -5.80
C TYR A 219 -4.88 -15.53 -6.30
N SER A 220 -3.74 -15.34 -5.64
CA SER A 220 -2.65 -14.46 -6.09
C SER A 220 -1.36 -15.25 -6.30
N TYR A 221 -0.50 -14.78 -7.20
CA TYR A 221 0.82 -15.32 -7.47
C TYR A 221 1.78 -14.19 -7.87
N LYS A 222 2.82 -13.95 -7.06
CA LYS A 222 3.83 -12.92 -7.35
C LYS A 222 4.75 -13.39 -8.48
N LEU A 223 4.97 -12.58 -9.51
CA LEU A 223 5.74 -12.93 -10.71
C LEU A 223 7.25 -12.88 -10.51
N THR A 224 7.73 -11.97 -9.67
CA THR A 224 9.16 -11.80 -9.40
C THR A 224 9.33 -11.37 -7.97
N VAL A 225 10.06 -12.18 -7.22
CA VAL A 225 10.35 -12.03 -5.81
C VAL A 225 11.77 -12.56 -5.56
N LEU A 226 12.41 -12.06 -4.50
CA LEU A 226 13.67 -12.52 -3.95
C LEU A 226 13.52 -13.93 -3.34
N SER A 227 12.32 -14.29 -2.88
CA SER A 227 11.94 -15.63 -2.45
C SER A 227 11.23 -16.44 -3.53
N GLN A 228 10.98 -17.74 -3.30
CA GLN A 228 10.21 -18.55 -4.25
C GLN A 228 8.72 -18.16 -4.20
N SER A 229 8.14 -17.80 -5.34
CA SER A 229 6.71 -17.53 -5.46
C SER A 229 5.86 -18.76 -5.16
N ILE A 230 4.83 -18.57 -4.32
CA ILE A 230 3.79 -19.56 -4.07
C ILE A 230 2.41 -18.98 -4.41
N THR A 231 1.47 -19.85 -4.75
CA THR A 231 0.07 -19.46 -4.92
C THR A 231 -0.54 -19.19 -3.55
N LYS A 232 -1.11 -18.00 -3.34
CA LYS A 232 -1.78 -17.61 -2.09
C LYS A 232 -3.30 -17.50 -2.30
N ASP A 233 -4.06 -18.24 -1.51
CA ASP A 233 -5.51 -18.08 -1.38
C ASP A 233 -5.83 -16.74 -0.71
N LEU A 234 -6.68 -15.93 -1.32
CA LEU A 234 -7.08 -14.62 -0.79
C LEU A 234 -8.26 -14.71 0.21
N GLY A 235 -8.79 -15.91 0.44
CA GLY A 235 -9.97 -16.10 1.31
C GLY A 235 -11.28 -15.64 0.68
N ILE A 236 -11.28 -15.30 -0.61
CA ILE A 236 -12.48 -14.89 -1.35
C ILE A 236 -13.14 -16.11 -1.98
N SER A 237 -14.40 -16.37 -1.64
CA SER A 237 -15.23 -17.37 -2.31
C SER A 237 -15.85 -16.80 -3.59
N THR A 238 -15.83 -17.57 -4.67
CA THR A 238 -16.48 -17.20 -5.94
C THR A 238 -17.82 -17.89 -6.12
N GLY A 239 -18.66 -17.30 -6.98
CA GLY A 239 -19.81 -17.98 -7.54
C GLY A 239 -19.45 -19.07 -8.55
N PRO A 240 -20.46 -19.63 -9.24
CA PRO A 240 -20.27 -20.71 -10.21
C PRO A 240 -19.53 -20.28 -11.48
N SER A 241 -19.59 -19.01 -11.86
CA SER A 241 -19.13 -18.49 -13.14
C SER A 241 -18.28 -17.22 -12.96
N PRO A 242 -17.08 -17.34 -12.36
CA PRO A 242 -16.25 -16.19 -12.01
C PRO A 242 -15.42 -15.69 -13.21
N LEU A 243 -16.10 -15.13 -14.20
CA LEU A 243 -15.56 -14.92 -15.55
C LEU A 243 -14.46 -13.87 -15.64
N GLY A 244 -14.57 -12.76 -14.92
CA GLY A 244 -13.71 -11.60 -15.11
C GLY A 244 -13.00 -11.17 -13.84
N LEU A 245 -11.74 -10.77 -14.02
CA LEU A 245 -10.96 -10.03 -13.05
C LEU A 245 -10.33 -8.82 -13.73
N SER A 246 -10.17 -7.73 -12.99
CA SER A 246 -9.28 -6.63 -13.36
C SER A 246 -8.69 -5.98 -12.11
N VAL A 247 -7.52 -5.38 -12.25
CA VAL A 247 -6.88 -4.59 -11.18
C VAL A 247 -6.90 -3.13 -11.60
N SER A 248 -7.35 -2.26 -10.69
CA SER A 248 -7.24 -0.80 -10.88
C SER A 248 -6.96 -0.14 -9.53
N GLY A 249 -5.93 0.71 -9.49
CA GLY A 249 -5.42 1.24 -8.23
C GLY A 249 -5.09 0.11 -7.25
N ASN A 250 -5.54 0.24 -6.00
CA ASN A 250 -5.31 -0.74 -4.94
C ASN A 250 -6.49 -1.73 -4.79
N LYS A 251 -7.29 -1.92 -5.85
CA LYS A 251 -8.45 -2.80 -5.82
C LYS A 251 -8.43 -3.87 -6.90
N LEU A 252 -8.92 -5.04 -6.51
CA LEU A 252 -9.28 -6.14 -7.39
C LEU A 252 -10.78 -6.06 -7.67
N TYR A 253 -11.17 -6.13 -8.93
CA TYR A 253 -12.56 -6.15 -9.38
C TYR A 253 -12.92 -7.51 -9.94
N TYR A 254 -14.15 -7.95 -9.68
CA TYR A 254 -14.61 -9.31 -9.93
C TYR A 254 -16.01 -9.29 -10.55
N SER A 255 -16.18 -9.99 -11.67
CA SER A 255 -17.48 -10.26 -12.28
C SER A 255 -17.89 -11.72 -12.16
N GLU A 256 -19.11 -11.91 -11.64
CA GLU A 256 -19.80 -13.18 -11.55
C GLU A 256 -20.99 -13.17 -12.52
N ALA A 257 -21.03 -14.14 -13.42
CA ALA A 257 -22.10 -14.27 -14.40
C ALA A 257 -23.27 -15.16 -13.93
N GLY A 258 -23.15 -15.75 -12.74
CA GLY A 258 -24.22 -16.55 -12.14
C GLY A 258 -24.45 -17.88 -12.85
N LEU A 259 -25.65 -18.45 -12.72
CA LEU A 259 -25.98 -19.77 -13.29
C LEU A 259 -26.36 -19.72 -14.78
N GLY A 260 -26.69 -18.53 -15.29
CA GLY A 260 -27.24 -18.30 -16.63
C GLY A 260 -26.26 -18.38 -17.80
N LEU A 261 -25.38 -19.37 -17.84
CA LEU A 261 -24.36 -19.49 -18.89
C LEU A 261 -24.87 -20.10 -20.22
N ARG A 262 -26.14 -20.51 -20.35
CA ARG A 262 -26.73 -21.04 -21.61
C ARG A 262 -27.95 -20.27 -22.11
N PHE A 263 -28.29 -20.44 -23.39
CA PHE A 263 -29.61 -20.08 -23.91
C PHE A 263 -30.66 -21.02 -23.31
N SER A 264 -31.17 -20.69 -22.12
CA SER A 264 -32.15 -21.50 -21.40
C SER A 264 -33.41 -20.68 -21.08
N SER A 265 -34.56 -21.33 -21.14
CA SER A 265 -35.87 -20.80 -20.71
C SER A 265 -36.28 -21.27 -19.30
N ALA A 266 -35.40 -21.93 -18.55
CA ALA A 266 -35.65 -22.54 -17.23
C ALA A 266 -35.08 -21.66 -16.07
N PRO A 267 -35.07 -22.07 -14.78
CA PRO A 267 -34.68 -21.22 -13.63
C PRO A 267 -33.33 -20.48 -13.75
N ASN A 268 -32.41 -20.98 -14.57
CA ASN A 268 -31.16 -20.32 -14.97
C ASN A 268 -31.39 -19.14 -15.94
N SER A 269 -32.61 -18.61 -16.01
CA SER A 269 -33.00 -17.45 -16.81
C SER A 269 -33.12 -16.18 -15.98
N LEU A 270 -33.15 -16.28 -14.65
CA LEU A 270 -33.12 -15.11 -13.77
C LEU A 270 -31.68 -14.58 -13.68
N PRO A 271 -31.48 -13.25 -13.72
CA PRO A 271 -30.17 -12.67 -13.55
C PRO A 271 -29.77 -12.73 -12.07
N ASP A 272 -28.69 -13.45 -11.82
CA ASP A 272 -28.11 -13.73 -10.50
C ASP A 272 -26.62 -13.35 -10.42
N GLY A 273 -26.12 -12.67 -11.44
CA GLY A 273 -24.77 -12.13 -11.50
C GLY A 273 -24.56 -10.88 -10.65
N TYR A 274 -23.30 -10.50 -10.50
CA TYR A 274 -22.91 -9.31 -9.74
C TYR A 274 -21.49 -8.85 -10.06
N LEU A 275 -21.19 -7.60 -9.67
CA LEU A 275 -19.84 -7.04 -9.64
C LEU A 275 -19.44 -6.74 -8.20
N LYS A 276 -18.25 -7.18 -7.79
CA LYS A 276 -17.64 -6.88 -6.50
C LYS A 276 -16.26 -6.25 -6.66
N SER A 277 -15.81 -5.57 -5.61
CA SER A 277 -14.41 -5.19 -5.44
C SER A 277 -13.85 -5.61 -4.08
N PHE A 278 -12.54 -5.75 -4.02
CA PHE A 278 -11.77 -6.11 -2.83
C PHE A 278 -10.47 -5.30 -2.80
N ASN A 279 -9.86 -5.15 -1.63
CA ASN A 279 -8.45 -4.80 -1.53
C ASN A 279 -7.60 -5.93 -2.14
N LEU A 280 -6.36 -5.61 -2.55
CA LEU A 280 -5.46 -6.57 -3.19
C LEU A 280 -5.03 -7.76 -2.29
N ASP A 281 -5.20 -7.63 -0.97
CA ASP A 281 -4.98 -8.70 0.00
C ASP A 281 -6.20 -9.61 0.21
N GLY A 282 -7.32 -9.30 -0.45
CA GLY A 282 -8.59 -10.00 -0.37
C GLY A 282 -9.58 -9.43 0.66
N SER A 283 -9.17 -8.46 1.47
CA SER A 283 -10.05 -7.80 2.44
C SER A 283 -10.97 -6.76 1.80
N GLY A 284 -11.86 -6.15 2.58
CA GLY A 284 -12.63 -4.98 2.13
C GLY A 284 -13.63 -5.26 1.01
N GLU A 285 -14.30 -6.41 1.04
CA GLU A 285 -15.35 -6.76 0.08
C GLU A 285 -16.39 -5.63 -0.03
N SER A 286 -16.72 -5.27 -1.27
CA SER A 286 -17.76 -4.30 -1.58
C SER A 286 -18.55 -4.77 -2.80
N LEU A 287 -19.84 -5.00 -2.62
CA LEU A 287 -20.78 -5.28 -3.69
C LEU A 287 -21.07 -3.98 -4.45
N ILE A 288 -20.67 -3.91 -5.72
CA ILE A 288 -20.86 -2.73 -6.56
C ILE A 288 -22.28 -2.71 -7.11
N THR A 289 -22.66 -3.79 -7.80
CA THR A 289 -23.98 -3.90 -8.42
C THR A 289 -24.43 -5.35 -8.53
N ARG A 290 -25.74 -5.55 -8.49
CA ARG A 290 -26.44 -6.81 -8.72
C ARG A 290 -27.80 -6.53 -9.35
N ASN A 291 -28.41 -7.56 -9.92
CA ASN A 291 -29.78 -7.46 -10.36
C ASN A 291 -30.74 -7.26 -9.16
N VAL A 292 -31.72 -6.38 -9.33
CA VAL A 292 -32.88 -6.25 -8.43
C VAL A 292 -34.21 -6.34 -9.18
N ASP A 293 -34.16 -6.38 -10.51
CA ASP A 293 -35.32 -6.48 -11.38
C ASP A 293 -35.66 -7.96 -11.62
N GLN A 294 -36.76 -8.42 -11.04
CA GLN A 294 -37.22 -9.81 -11.17
C GLN A 294 -37.74 -10.14 -12.57
N THR A 295 -37.89 -9.14 -13.45
CA THR A 295 -38.32 -9.32 -14.85
C THR A 295 -37.15 -9.38 -15.83
N ALA A 296 -35.95 -9.00 -15.38
CA ALA A 296 -34.74 -9.11 -16.18
C ALA A 296 -34.41 -10.59 -16.45
N ALA A 297 -33.63 -10.84 -17.51
CA ALA A 297 -33.15 -12.17 -17.87
C ALA A 297 -31.63 -12.30 -17.69
N TYR A 298 -31.13 -13.53 -17.58
CA TYR A 298 -29.71 -13.89 -17.41
C TYR A 298 -28.74 -13.17 -18.35
N ASN A 299 -29.21 -12.76 -19.53
CA ASN A 299 -28.40 -12.05 -20.50
C ASN A 299 -28.09 -10.58 -20.10
N ALA A 300 -28.59 -10.13 -18.95
CA ALA A 300 -28.20 -8.89 -18.26
C ALA A 300 -27.04 -9.09 -17.27
N ASP A 301 -26.64 -10.32 -16.96
CA ASP A 301 -25.59 -10.55 -15.97
C ASP A 301 -24.21 -10.06 -16.45
N PRO A 302 -23.40 -9.51 -15.53
CA PRO A 302 -22.03 -9.15 -15.81
C PRO A 302 -21.22 -10.31 -16.35
N TRP A 303 -20.58 -10.10 -17.51
CA TRP A 303 -19.76 -11.09 -18.16
C TRP A 303 -18.27 -10.80 -17.91
N LEU A 304 -17.61 -10.07 -18.81
CA LEU A 304 -16.28 -9.51 -18.59
C LEU A 304 -16.37 -8.00 -18.33
N HIS A 305 -15.36 -7.48 -17.66
CA HIS A 305 -15.32 -6.08 -17.28
C HIS A 305 -13.92 -5.47 -17.40
N THR A 306 -13.86 -4.15 -17.34
CA THR A 306 -12.65 -3.34 -17.20
C THR A 306 -12.98 -2.10 -16.38
N VAL A 307 -11.99 -1.54 -15.68
CA VAL A 307 -12.12 -0.26 -14.98
C VAL A 307 -11.29 0.76 -15.74
N ASP A 308 -11.92 1.86 -16.16
CA ASP A 308 -11.24 2.92 -16.89
C ASP A 308 -10.45 3.84 -15.96
N LYS A 309 -9.58 4.67 -16.55
CA LYS A 309 -8.77 5.66 -15.83
C LYS A 309 -9.60 6.72 -15.07
N ASP A 310 -10.87 6.88 -15.42
CA ASP A 310 -11.77 7.87 -14.82
C ASP A 310 -12.56 7.26 -13.63
N GLY A 311 -12.28 5.99 -13.29
CA GLY A 311 -12.87 5.30 -12.15
C GLY A 311 -14.24 4.67 -12.44
N ASN A 312 -14.61 4.48 -13.71
CA ASN A 312 -15.83 3.77 -14.08
C ASN A 312 -15.54 2.30 -14.38
N ILE A 313 -16.38 1.42 -13.86
CA ILE A 313 -16.40 0.01 -14.25
C ILE A 313 -17.33 -0.17 -15.44
N TRP A 314 -16.80 -0.75 -16.51
CA TRP A 314 -17.53 -1.10 -17.72
C TRP A 314 -17.63 -2.60 -17.81
N TRP A 315 -18.82 -3.12 -18.14
CA TRP A 315 -18.97 -4.56 -18.34
C TRP A 315 -19.85 -4.87 -19.53
N THR A 316 -19.44 -5.92 -20.22
CA THR A 316 -20.25 -6.61 -21.21
C THR A 316 -21.27 -7.47 -20.50
N THR A 317 -22.42 -7.65 -21.12
CA THR A 317 -23.28 -8.80 -20.84
C THR A 317 -23.31 -9.70 -22.05
N ARG A 318 -24.05 -10.80 -21.99
CA ARG A 318 -24.16 -11.72 -23.12
C ARG A 318 -24.78 -11.01 -24.33
N THR A 319 -26.10 -10.89 -24.41
CA THR A 319 -26.75 -10.36 -25.63
C THR A 319 -27.38 -8.97 -25.46
N ASN A 320 -27.41 -8.41 -24.25
CA ASN A 320 -28.15 -7.17 -24.00
C ASN A 320 -27.36 -5.88 -24.30
N GLY A 321 -26.03 -5.85 -24.05
CA GLY A 321 -25.25 -4.64 -24.29
C GLY A 321 -24.02 -4.48 -23.40
N ILE A 322 -23.60 -3.23 -23.28
CA ILE A 322 -22.53 -2.79 -22.38
C ILE A 322 -23.11 -1.79 -21.39
N PHE A 323 -22.73 -1.94 -20.14
CA PHE A 323 -23.14 -1.08 -19.03
C PHE A 323 -21.90 -0.39 -18.45
N THR A 324 -22.16 0.68 -17.71
CA THR A 324 -21.12 1.36 -16.94
C THR A 324 -21.69 1.92 -15.64
N ALA A 325 -20.86 1.97 -14.62
CA ALA A 325 -21.15 2.60 -13.34
C ALA A 325 -19.85 3.13 -12.72
N ASN A 326 -19.97 3.97 -11.70
CA ASN A 326 -18.81 4.31 -10.89
C ASN A 326 -18.29 3.04 -10.18
N ALA A 327 -16.99 2.76 -10.25
CA ALA A 327 -16.40 1.55 -9.69
C ALA A 327 -16.40 1.52 -8.15
N ALA A 328 -16.65 2.66 -7.50
CA ALA A 328 -16.84 2.80 -6.06
C ALA A 328 -18.32 2.85 -5.64
N ALA A 329 -19.26 2.65 -6.57
CA ALA A 329 -20.67 2.49 -6.21
C ALA A 329 -20.86 1.29 -5.28
N VAL A 330 -21.92 1.34 -4.45
CA VAL A 330 -22.23 0.31 -3.46
C VAL A 330 -23.68 -0.11 -3.61
N GLU A 331 -23.87 -1.39 -3.89
CA GLU A 331 -25.16 -2.09 -4.02
C GLU A 331 -26.19 -1.41 -4.93
N ILE A 332 -25.74 -0.78 -6.02
CA ILE A 332 -26.68 -0.18 -6.97
C ILE A 332 -27.36 -1.27 -7.82
N PRO A 333 -28.61 -1.08 -8.25
CA PRO A 333 -29.21 -1.93 -9.28
C PRO A 333 -28.39 -1.86 -10.58
N TYR A 334 -28.58 -2.81 -11.49
CA TYR A 334 -28.03 -2.67 -12.83
C TYR A 334 -28.49 -1.34 -13.45
N PRO A 335 -27.55 -0.48 -13.91
CA PRO A 335 -27.90 0.80 -14.49
C PRO A 335 -28.52 0.62 -15.89
N ALA A 336 -28.94 1.71 -16.52
CA ALA A 336 -29.32 1.65 -17.92
C ALA A 336 -28.12 1.29 -18.82
N PHE A 337 -28.41 0.65 -19.95
CA PHE A 337 -27.40 0.34 -20.97
C PHE A 337 -26.68 1.60 -21.43
N LYS A 338 -25.34 1.54 -21.46
CA LYS A 338 -24.52 2.59 -22.06
C LYS A 338 -24.42 2.40 -23.58
N ILE A 339 -24.35 1.16 -24.01
CA ILE A 339 -24.36 0.75 -25.43
C ILE A 339 -25.35 -0.40 -25.57
N ARG A 340 -26.34 -0.23 -26.46
CA ARG A 340 -27.35 -1.26 -26.76
C ARG A 340 -27.18 -1.72 -28.21
N GLY A 341 -27.48 -2.99 -28.48
CA GLY A 341 -27.30 -3.72 -29.75
C GLY A 341 -27.97 -3.17 -31.02
N GLY A 342 -28.23 -1.87 -31.14
CA GLY A 342 -28.67 -1.19 -32.36
C GLY A 342 -27.70 -0.10 -32.87
N GLY A 343 -26.62 0.20 -32.14
CA GLY A 343 -25.62 1.20 -32.55
C GLY A 343 -24.53 0.68 -33.47
N MET A 344 -24.45 -0.64 -33.68
CA MET A 344 -23.46 -1.28 -34.54
C MET A 344 -24.09 -1.72 -35.88
N PRO A 345 -23.50 -1.36 -37.03
CA PRO A 345 -23.90 -1.93 -38.32
C PRO A 345 -23.76 -3.47 -38.33
N SER A 346 -24.76 -4.18 -38.85
CA SER A 346 -24.74 -5.65 -39.03
C SER A 346 -24.67 -6.51 -37.75
N TYR A 347 -24.96 -5.94 -36.58
CA TYR A 347 -25.09 -6.68 -35.33
C TYR A 347 -26.51 -7.28 -35.19
N SER A 348 -26.59 -8.52 -34.68
CA SER A 348 -27.82 -9.21 -34.32
C SER A 348 -27.65 -9.87 -32.96
N THR A 349 -28.55 -9.58 -32.01
CA THR A 349 -28.55 -10.18 -30.67
C THR A 349 -28.84 -11.68 -30.65
N SER A 350 -29.32 -12.25 -31.77
CA SER A 350 -29.51 -13.70 -31.94
C SER A 350 -28.26 -14.42 -32.42
N SER A 351 -27.28 -13.68 -32.96
CA SER A 351 -26.07 -14.25 -33.56
C SER A 351 -24.81 -13.86 -32.80
N TYR A 352 -24.72 -12.64 -32.29
CA TYR A 352 -23.52 -12.10 -31.67
C TYR A 352 -23.77 -11.69 -30.23
N PHE A 353 -22.72 -11.76 -29.43
CA PHE A 353 -22.75 -11.38 -28.03
C PHE A 353 -21.41 -10.74 -27.63
N TYR A 354 -21.47 -9.83 -26.66
CA TYR A 354 -20.30 -9.08 -26.21
C TYR A 354 -19.42 -9.99 -25.35
N SER A 355 -18.12 -9.97 -25.60
CA SER A 355 -17.17 -10.82 -24.87
C SER A 355 -16.21 -9.97 -24.05
N ALA A 356 -14.98 -9.74 -24.50
CA ALA A 356 -14.02 -8.98 -23.72
C ALA A 356 -14.18 -7.48 -23.93
N ILE A 357 -13.85 -6.70 -22.90
CA ILE A 357 -13.85 -5.24 -22.90
C ILE A 357 -12.55 -4.73 -22.31
N LYS A 358 -12.00 -3.66 -22.89
CA LYS A 358 -10.77 -2.99 -22.45
C LYS A 358 -10.84 -1.49 -22.76
N GLU A 359 -10.30 -0.67 -21.87
CA GLU A 359 -9.95 0.71 -22.19
C GLU A 359 -8.67 0.74 -23.06
N VAL A 360 -8.72 1.45 -24.19
CA VAL A 360 -7.58 1.61 -25.11
C VAL A 360 -7.49 3.08 -25.51
N GLY A 361 -6.55 3.81 -24.90
CA GLY A 361 -6.48 5.26 -25.05
C GLY A 361 -7.73 5.90 -24.44
N ASP A 362 -8.45 6.72 -25.22
CA ASP A 362 -9.72 7.33 -24.81
C ASP A 362 -10.96 6.57 -25.34
N GLU A 363 -10.76 5.35 -25.85
CA GLU A 363 -11.82 4.48 -26.38
C GLU A 363 -12.06 3.27 -25.47
N ILE A 364 -13.26 2.70 -25.61
CA ILE A 364 -13.65 1.39 -25.07
C ILE A 364 -13.70 0.40 -26.24
N TRP A 365 -12.83 -0.60 -26.20
CA TRP A 365 -12.75 -1.65 -27.21
C TRP A 365 -13.44 -2.89 -26.68
N VAL A 366 -14.24 -3.53 -27.53
CA VAL A 366 -15.09 -4.66 -27.15
C VAL A 366 -15.04 -5.74 -28.20
N SER A 367 -14.63 -6.94 -27.80
CA SER A 367 -14.65 -8.09 -28.70
C SER A 367 -16.03 -8.72 -28.76
N LEU A 368 -16.34 -9.28 -29.92
CA LEU A 368 -17.60 -9.93 -30.20
C LEU A 368 -17.33 -11.38 -30.59
N THR A 369 -18.18 -12.27 -30.07
CA THR A 369 -18.18 -13.67 -30.44
C THR A 369 -19.61 -14.16 -30.70
N GLY A 370 -19.76 -15.29 -31.39
CA GLY A 370 -21.02 -15.79 -31.94
C GLY A 370 -21.18 -15.60 -33.46
N GLY A 371 -22.23 -16.20 -34.04
CA GLY A 371 -22.60 -16.09 -35.46
C GLY A 371 -21.83 -17.06 -36.38
N SER A 372 -22.17 -17.14 -37.66
CA SER A 372 -21.45 -17.98 -38.66
C SER A 372 -20.05 -17.43 -39.00
N ALA A 373 -19.80 -16.14 -38.77
CA ALA A 373 -18.48 -15.49 -38.79
C ALA A 373 -18.47 -14.36 -37.75
N GLY A 374 -17.50 -14.31 -36.83
CA GLY A 374 -17.45 -13.25 -35.81
C GLY A 374 -17.10 -11.88 -36.40
N VAL A 375 -17.43 -10.80 -35.70
CA VAL A 375 -17.22 -9.41 -36.20
C VAL A 375 -15.98 -8.71 -35.59
N GLY A 376 -15.08 -9.48 -34.95
CA GLY A 376 -13.83 -8.99 -34.40
C GLY A 376 -13.98 -8.12 -33.14
N ILE A 377 -13.40 -6.91 -33.19
CA ILE A 377 -13.38 -5.95 -32.08
C ILE A 377 -14.08 -4.67 -32.54
N ALA A 378 -15.09 -4.23 -31.81
CA ALA A 378 -15.76 -2.94 -32.00
C ALA A 378 -15.14 -1.87 -31.08
N ARG A 379 -15.07 -0.62 -31.56
CA ARG A 379 -14.52 0.52 -30.82
C ARG A 379 -15.59 1.55 -30.52
N TYR A 380 -15.52 2.12 -29.33
CA TYR A 380 -16.48 3.08 -28.82
C TYR A 380 -15.80 4.26 -28.16
N THR A 381 -16.41 5.44 -28.25
CA THR A 381 -16.06 6.52 -27.33
C THR A 381 -16.56 6.20 -25.92
N LYS A 382 -15.99 6.84 -24.89
CA LYS A 382 -16.53 6.77 -23.51
C LYS A 382 -17.94 7.33 -23.35
N ALA A 383 -18.44 8.07 -24.34
CA ALA A 383 -19.85 8.48 -24.39
C ALA A 383 -20.79 7.33 -24.79
N GLY A 384 -20.27 6.20 -25.29
CA GLY A 384 -21.05 5.07 -25.81
C GLY A 384 -21.35 5.16 -27.30
N VAL A 385 -20.66 6.05 -28.04
CA VAL A 385 -20.85 6.22 -29.49
C VAL A 385 -19.95 5.24 -30.23
N PHE A 386 -20.51 4.48 -31.17
CA PHE A 386 -19.76 3.57 -32.03
C PHE A 386 -18.78 4.37 -32.91
N VAL A 387 -17.53 3.94 -32.93
CA VAL A 387 -16.47 4.54 -33.75
C VAL A 387 -16.31 3.74 -35.04
N ASP A 388 -15.81 2.51 -34.94
CA ASP A 388 -15.71 1.56 -36.05
C ASP A 388 -15.39 0.16 -35.49
N TYR A 389 -15.47 -0.86 -36.34
CA TYR A 389 -14.76 -2.11 -36.10
C TYR A 389 -13.25 -1.92 -36.29
N LEU A 390 -12.46 -2.72 -35.60
CA LEU A 390 -11.05 -2.86 -35.91
C LEU A 390 -10.93 -3.43 -37.33
N ALA A 391 -10.07 -2.80 -38.14
CA ALA A 391 -9.89 -3.16 -39.54
C ALA A 391 -9.13 -4.49 -39.72
N GLY A 392 -8.90 -4.86 -40.98
CA GLY A 392 -8.11 -6.03 -41.34
C GLY A 392 -8.82 -7.37 -41.11
N PRO A 393 -8.10 -8.50 -41.28
CA PRO A 393 -8.64 -9.84 -41.10
C PRO A 393 -9.23 -10.13 -39.71
N VAL A 394 -8.82 -9.39 -38.67
CA VAL A 394 -9.40 -9.52 -37.31
C VAL A 394 -10.91 -9.27 -37.30
N LYS A 395 -11.43 -8.41 -38.19
CA LYS A 395 -12.86 -8.07 -38.29
C LYS A 395 -13.77 -9.27 -38.56
N THR A 396 -13.25 -10.38 -39.10
CA THR A 396 -14.07 -11.56 -39.44
C THR A 396 -13.98 -12.68 -38.40
N LEU A 397 -13.35 -12.42 -37.25
CA LEU A 397 -13.05 -13.45 -36.24
C LEU A 397 -13.99 -13.35 -35.04
N GLY A 398 -14.34 -14.51 -34.47
CA GLY A 398 -15.01 -14.59 -33.17
C GLY A 398 -13.97 -14.51 -32.07
N ILE A 399 -13.85 -13.34 -31.42
CA ILE A 399 -12.82 -13.06 -30.43
C ILE A 399 -13.41 -13.13 -29.02
N ARG A 400 -12.89 -14.05 -28.22
CA ARG A 400 -13.36 -14.29 -26.85
C ARG A 400 -12.67 -13.38 -25.84
N GLN A 401 -11.36 -13.26 -25.91
CA GLN A 401 -10.56 -12.41 -25.03
C GLN A 401 -9.49 -11.70 -25.84
N PHE A 402 -9.10 -10.49 -25.40
CA PHE A 402 -7.95 -9.81 -25.95
C PHE A 402 -7.24 -8.93 -24.91
N VAL A 403 -5.96 -8.68 -25.14
CA VAL A 403 -5.14 -7.72 -24.40
C VAL A 403 -4.27 -6.92 -25.37
N ILE A 404 -3.97 -5.68 -25.00
CA ILE A 404 -3.16 -4.77 -25.81
C ILE A 404 -1.74 -4.72 -25.24
N ASP A 405 -0.78 -5.12 -26.05
CA ASP A 405 0.64 -4.85 -25.82
C ASP A 405 0.98 -3.49 -26.43
N LYS A 406 0.92 -2.45 -25.60
CA LYS A 406 1.21 -1.08 -26.03
C LYS A 406 2.69 -0.87 -26.35
N VAL A 407 3.58 -1.65 -25.75
CA VAL A 407 5.04 -1.48 -25.93
C VAL A 407 5.46 -2.03 -27.29
N ASN A 408 4.99 -3.24 -27.62
CA ASN A 408 5.32 -3.88 -28.90
C ASN A 408 4.29 -3.60 -30.01
N SER A 409 3.25 -2.81 -29.73
CA SER A 409 2.18 -2.48 -30.68
C SER A 409 1.45 -3.71 -31.25
N HIS A 410 1.07 -4.64 -30.37
CA HIS A 410 0.34 -5.85 -30.72
C HIS A 410 -0.98 -6.00 -29.97
N ILE A 411 -1.92 -6.68 -30.62
CA ILE A 411 -3.15 -7.15 -29.99
C ILE A 411 -3.03 -8.65 -29.87
N TYR A 412 -3.04 -9.18 -28.66
CA TYR A 412 -3.14 -10.62 -28.42
C TYR A 412 -4.59 -10.98 -28.17
N PHE A 413 -5.09 -12.05 -28.79
CA PHE A 413 -6.49 -12.42 -28.69
C PHE A 413 -6.72 -13.92 -28.80
N SER A 414 -7.80 -14.40 -28.20
CA SER A 414 -8.26 -15.78 -28.29
C SER A 414 -9.40 -15.93 -29.29
N ILE A 415 -9.25 -16.91 -30.17
CA ILE A 415 -10.30 -17.38 -31.07
C ILE A 415 -10.91 -18.62 -30.42
N SER A 416 -12.22 -18.58 -30.16
CA SER A 416 -12.96 -19.72 -29.58
C SER A 416 -13.72 -20.54 -30.61
N LYS A 417 -13.88 -20.05 -31.84
CA LYS A 417 -14.63 -20.75 -32.89
C LYS A 417 -13.77 -20.99 -34.13
N ALA A 418 -13.80 -22.22 -34.64
CA ALA A 418 -13.11 -22.57 -35.87
C ALA A 418 -13.72 -21.81 -37.07
N GLY A 419 -12.85 -21.24 -37.90
CA GLY A 419 -13.20 -20.56 -39.15
C GLY A 419 -11.98 -20.54 -40.06
N THR A 420 -11.58 -19.35 -40.54
CA THR A 420 -10.30 -19.17 -41.24
C THR A 420 -9.10 -19.60 -40.39
N TYR A 421 -9.22 -19.46 -39.06
CA TYR A 421 -8.22 -19.89 -38.09
C TYR A 421 -8.83 -20.93 -37.14
N SER A 422 -8.02 -21.89 -36.71
CA SER A 422 -8.39 -22.83 -35.65
C SER A 422 -8.47 -22.11 -34.29
N PRO A 423 -9.26 -22.62 -33.33
CA PRO A 423 -9.27 -22.05 -31.99
C PRO A 423 -7.88 -22.05 -31.35
N GLY A 424 -7.55 -20.99 -30.62
CA GLY A 424 -6.20 -20.73 -30.14
C GLY A 424 -5.97 -19.28 -29.75
N ILE A 425 -4.74 -18.97 -29.33
CA ILE A 425 -4.25 -17.61 -29.11
C ILE A 425 -3.46 -17.16 -30.34
N TYR A 426 -3.74 -15.93 -30.76
CA TYR A 426 -3.11 -15.28 -31.89
C TYR A 426 -2.71 -13.86 -31.49
N ARG A 427 -1.88 -13.24 -32.32
CA ARG A 427 -1.61 -11.81 -32.27
C ARG A 427 -1.77 -11.16 -33.62
N SER A 428 -2.13 -9.88 -33.63
CA SER A 428 -2.10 -9.02 -34.81
C SER A 428 -1.27 -7.77 -34.50
N ASP A 429 -1.02 -6.95 -35.51
CA ASP A 429 -0.69 -5.55 -35.27
C ASP A 429 -1.90 -4.77 -34.73
N MET A 430 -1.68 -3.53 -34.30
CA MET A 430 -2.72 -2.62 -33.79
C MET A 430 -3.81 -2.26 -34.81
N SER A 431 -3.58 -2.50 -36.11
CA SER A 431 -4.56 -2.25 -37.17
C SER A 431 -5.45 -3.45 -37.48
N GLY A 432 -5.21 -4.58 -36.81
CA GLY A 432 -5.93 -5.84 -37.02
C GLY A 432 -5.40 -6.66 -38.22
N ASN A 433 -4.21 -6.34 -38.73
CA ASN A 433 -3.53 -7.06 -39.81
C ASN A 433 -2.42 -7.97 -39.26
N ASN A 434 -1.79 -8.73 -40.16
CA ASN A 434 -0.61 -9.58 -39.86
C ASN A 434 -0.85 -10.55 -38.70
N ILE A 435 -1.88 -11.39 -38.83
CA ILE A 435 -2.22 -12.37 -37.79
C ILE A 435 -1.16 -13.46 -37.72
N VAL A 436 -0.62 -13.68 -36.53
CA VAL A 436 0.39 -14.69 -36.22
C VAL A 436 -0.11 -15.58 -35.09
N ALA A 437 0.04 -16.91 -35.25
CA ALA A 437 -0.29 -17.86 -34.21
C ALA A 437 0.65 -17.71 -32.99
N VAL A 438 0.06 -17.79 -31.79
CA VAL A 438 0.78 -17.75 -30.51
C VAL A 438 0.70 -19.13 -29.85
N ASP A 439 -0.51 -19.59 -29.49
CA ASP A 439 -0.79 -20.95 -28.96
C ASP A 439 -2.03 -21.53 -29.66
N ASN A 440 -1.82 -22.35 -30.69
CA ASN A 440 -2.89 -23.01 -31.44
C ASN A 440 -2.69 -24.53 -31.55
N GLY A 441 -1.99 -25.14 -30.60
CA GLY A 441 -1.71 -26.58 -30.62
C GLY A 441 -2.98 -27.43 -30.56
N VAL A 442 -2.88 -28.72 -30.90
CA VAL A 442 -4.03 -29.66 -30.98
C VAL A 442 -4.95 -29.68 -29.75
N ASN A 443 -4.39 -29.41 -28.57
CA ASN A 443 -5.15 -29.35 -27.31
C ASN A 443 -6.08 -28.13 -27.22
N MET A 444 -5.82 -27.08 -28.00
CA MET A 444 -6.68 -25.89 -28.17
C MET A 444 -7.73 -26.11 -29.26
N GLN A 445 -7.64 -27.17 -30.05
CA GLN A 445 -8.45 -27.40 -31.27
C GLN A 445 -9.58 -28.41 -31.06
N TYR A 446 -9.90 -28.79 -29.83
CA TYR A 446 -10.88 -29.84 -29.55
C TYR A 446 -12.30 -29.36 -29.84
N GLY A 447 -12.85 -29.79 -30.98
CA GLY A 447 -14.21 -29.50 -31.47
C GLY A 447 -15.02 -30.77 -31.73
N GLY A 448 -14.92 -31.77 -30.85
CA GLY A 448 -15.80 -32.95 -30.92
C GLY A 448 -17.27 -32.56 -30.76
N ALA A 449 -18.14 -33.19 -31.55
CA ALA A 449 -19.58 -33.00 -31.51
C ALA A 449 -20.09 -33.23 -30.08
N GLU A 450 -20.71 -32.20 -29.51
CA GLU A 450 -21.28 -32.13 -28.16
C GLU A 450 -20.26 -32.01 -26.99
N GLY A 451 -20.37 -30.89 -26.25
CA GLY A 451 -20.04 -30.92 -24.81
C GLY A 451 -18.99 -29.94 -24.28
N PHE A 452 -18.25 -29.20 -25.11
CA PHE A 452 -17.41 -28.13 -24.60
C PHE A 452 -18.08 -26.77 -24.78
N SER A 453 -18.70 -26.28 -23.71
CA SER A 453 -19.08 -24.88 -23.48
C SER A 453 -19.76 -24.15 -24.65
N ASP A 454 -20.99 -24.53 -24.97
CA ASP A 454 -21.96 -23.76 -25.76
C ASP A 454 -22.42 -22.44 -25.08
N GLN A 455 -21.59 -21.85 -24.21
CA GLN A 455 -21.91 -20.61 -23.49
C GLN A 455 -22.00 -19.40 -24.41
N GLY A 456 -21.67 -19.55 -25.69
CA GLY A 456 -21.91 -18.55 -26.73
C GLY A 456 -22.58 -19.06 -27.99
N ALA A 457 -22.90 -20.35 -28.07
CA ALA A 457 -23.52 -20.96 -29.25
C ALA A 457 -25.00 -21.25 -29.02
N GLN A 458 -25.85 -20.89 -30.00
CA GLN A 458 -27.17 -21.48 -30.12
C GLN A 458 -27.00 -23.00 -30.33
N SER A 459 -27.92 -23.81 -29.77
CA SER A 459 -27.90 -25.28 -29.79
C SER A 459 -27.31 -25.84 -31.11
N GLY A 460 -26.18 -26.55 -31.01
CA GLY A 460 -25.47 -27.15 -32.15
C GLY A 460 -24.21 -26.41 -32.66
N GLY A 461 -23.83 -25.25 -32.10
CA GLY A 461 -22.58 -24.57 -32.47
C GLY A 461 -21.34 -25.10 -31.73
N ILE A 462 -20.21 -25.18 -32.43
CA ILE A 462 -18.89 -25.60 -31.88
C ILE A 462 -18.15 -24.34 -31.37
N GLU A 463 -18.15 -24.07 -30.06
CA GLU A 463 -17.32 -23.04 -29.44
C GLU A 463 -16.34 -23.65 -28.41
N GLY A 464 -15.04 -23.59 -28.71
CA GLY A 464 -13.92 -23.94 -27.85
C GLY A 464 -13.57 -22.85 -26.82
N ILE A 465 -14.27 -22.78 -25.69
CA ILE A 465 -13.98 -21.81 -24.61
C ILE A 465 -12.80 -22.28 -23.71
N HIS A 466 -11.59 -22.31 -24.28
CA HIS A 466 -10.38 -22.71 -23.55
C HIS A 466 -9.76 -21.57 -22.72
N VAL A 467 -10.00 -20.32 -23.12
CA VAL A 467 -9.37 -19.13 -22.55
C VAL A 467 -10.39 -18.00 -22.39
N THR A 468 -10.61 -17.59 -21.15
CA THR A 468 -11.54 -16.49 -20.77
C THR A 468 -10.85 -15.34 -20.06
N GLY A 469 -9.64 -15.57 -19.55
CA GLY A 469 -8.83 -14.57 -18.83
C GLY A 469 -7.44 -14.52 -19.45
N MET A 470 -6.97 -13.31 -19.70
CA MET A 470 -5.67 -13.03 -20.29
C MET A 470 -5.22 -11.65 -19.85
N ASP A 471 -3.93 -11.52 -19.56
CA ASP A 471 -3.29 -10.24 -19.31
C ASP A 471 -1.80 -10.33 -19.68
N ILE A 472 -1.12 -9.20 -19.75
CA ILE A 472 0.25 -9.10 -20.24
C ILE A 472 1.15 -8.36 -19.25
N ASP A 473 2.33 -8.89 -18.99
CA ASP A 473 3.42 -8.19 -18.33
C ASP A 473 4.49 -7.89 -19.37
N VAL A 474 4.71 -6.61 -19.66
CA VAL A 474 5.74 -6.16 -20.60
C VAL A 474 6.55 -5.03 -19.97
N ASP A 475 7.88 -5.13 -20.06
CA ASP A 475 8.81 -4.11 -19.61
C ASP A 475 9.03 -3.04 -20.68
N ALA A 476 9.79 -1.99 -20.34
CA ALA A 476 10.07 -0.89 -21.25
C ALA A 476 10.87 -1.29 -22.50
N ASN A 477 11.52 -2.46 -22.48
CA ASN A 477 12.29 -2.99 -23.61
C ASN A 477 11.46 -3.95 -24.48
N GLY A 478 10.15 -4.08 -24.21
CA GLY A 478 9.27 -4.99 -24.94
C GLY A 478 9.40 -6.45 -24.52
N GLN A 479 10.15 -6.75 -23.46
CA GLN A 479 10.34 -8.11 -22.93
C GLN A 479 9.32 -8.41 -21.84
N GLY A 480 8.98 -9.68 -21.68
CA GLY A 480 8.03 -10.12 -20.65
C GLY A 480 7.23 -11.32 -21.12
N TYR A 481 5.98 -11.40 -20.66
CA TYR A 481 5.12 -12.54 -20.93
C TYR A 481 3.66 -12.14 -21.11
N LEU A 482 3.01 -12.78 -22.07
CA LEU A 482 1.55 -12.89 -22.09
C LEU A 482 1.15 -14.02 -21.15
N TYR A 483 0.15 -13.82 -20.28
CA TYR A 483 -0.41 -14.83 -19.40
C TYR A 483 -1.87 -15.09 -19.72
N TYR A 484 -2.29 -16.34 -19.66
CA TYR A 484 -3.68 -16.70 -19.92
C TYR A 484 -4.10 -17.96 -19.15
N GLY A 485 -5.34 -17.94 -18.69
CA GLY A 485 -5.99 -19.10 -18.08
C GLY A 485 -6.36 -20.11 -19.15
N TYR A 486 -5.80 -21.31 -19.08
CA TYR A 486 -6.07 -22.40 -20.01
C TYR A 486 -6.85 -23.52 -19.31
N ARG A 487 -7.98 -23.90 -19.90
CA ARG A 487 -8.82 -25.01 -19.44
C ARG A 487 -8.88 -26.12 -20.49
N ASN A 488 -8.49 -27.32 -20.07
CA ASN A 488 -8.52 -28.50 -20.91
C ASN A 488 -9.94 -29.09 -20.97
N ALA A 489 -10.42 -29.39 -22.17
CA ALA A 489 -11.77 -29.92 -22.40
C ALA A 489 -12.03 -31.30 -21.77
N ILE A 490 -10.98 -32.06 -21.41
CA ILE A 490 -11.12 -33.35 -20.70
C ILE A 490 -11.40 -33.16 -19.21
N GLU A 491 -11.04 -32.00 -18.64
CA GLU A 491 -11.13 -31.77 -17.18
C GLU A 491 -12.34 -30.94 -16.78
N ILE A 492 -12.82 -30.06 -17.68
CA ILE A 492 -13.91 -29.12 -17.42
C ILE A 492 -14.89 -29.16 -18.59
N SER A 493 -16.18 -29.41 -18.31
CA SER A 493 -17.28 -29.27 -19.27
C SER A 493 -18.34 -28.31 -18.71
N SER A 494 -19.39 -27.97 -19.48
CA SER A 494 -20.50 -27.20 -18.92
C SER A 494 -21.84 -27.57 -19.53
N ASN A 495 -22.83 -27.91 -18.68
CA ASN A 495 -24.24 -27.94 -19.06
C ASN A 495 -25.11 -26.83 -18.44
N ASN A 496 -24.69 -26.16 -17.36
CA ASN A 496 -25.38 -25.00 -16.74
C ASN A 496 -24.52 -24.23 -15.69
N ALA A 497 -23.23 -24.54 -15.64
CA ALA A 497 -22.14 -23.97 -14.85
C ALA A 497 -20.90 -24.82 -15.21
N PRO A 498 -19.64 -24.37 -15.02
CA PRO A 498 -18.50 -25.25 -15.19
C PRO A 498 -18.65 -26.47 -14.26
N GLN A 499 -18.80 -27.64 -14.85
CA GLN A 499 -18.78 -28.93 -14.19
C GLN A 499 -17.36 -29.45 -14.30
N VAL A 500 -16.77 -29.79 -13.15
CA VAL A 500 -15.52 -30.54 -13.12
C VAL A 500 -15.85 -31.98 -13.51
N ILE A 501 -15.34 -32.44 -14.64
CA ILE A 501 -15.74 -33.74 -15.22
C ILE A 501 -14.75 -34.88 -14.97
N SER A 502 -13.58 -34.57 -14.41
CA SER A 502 -12.56 -35.59 -14.10
C SER A 502 -12.10 -35.49 -12.65
N ALA A 503 -11.86 -36.65 -12.03
CA ALA A 503 -11.20 -36.76 -10.73
C ALA A 503 -9.73 -36.30 -10.75
N THR A 504 -9.14 -36.11 -11.94
CA THR A 504 -7.79 -35.55 -12.14
C THR A 504 -7.81 -34.08 -12.56
N ALA A 505 -8.86 -33.34 -12.22
CA ALA A 505 -9.02 -31.94 -12.62
C ALA A 505 -7.80 -31.07 -12.26
N GLY A 506 -7.39 -30.22 -13.20
CA GLY A 506 -6.25 -29.33 -13.03
C GLY A 506 -4.91 -29.91 -13.47
N THR A 507 -4.77 -31.21 -13.75
CA THR A 507 -3.48 -31.77 -14.24
C THR A 507 -3.08 -31.27 -15.63
N LYS A 508 -4.06 -30.87 -16.44
CA LYS A 508 -3.90 -30.37 -17.81
C LYS A 508 -4.35 -28.90 -17.96
N SER A 509 -4.89 -28.31 -16.91
CA SER A 509 -5.39 -26.92 -16.87
C SER A 509 -4.52 -26.07 -15.95
N GLY A 510 -4.56 -24.75 -16.14
CA GLY A 510 -3.84 -23.82 -15.29
C GLY A 510 -3.54 -22.49 -15.97
N ILE A 511 -2.48 -21.83 -15.55
CA ILE A 511 -2.01 -20.58 -16.16
C ILE A 511 -0.84 -20.89 -17.06
N LYS A 512 -0.99 -20.60 -18.35
CA LYS A 512 0.09 -20.64 -19.32
C LYS A 512 0.68 -19.26 -19.50
N ARG A 513 1.94 -19.21 -19.94
CA ARG A 513 2.59 -17.99 -20.36
C ARG A 513 3.30 -18.16 -21.70
N TYR A 514 3.42 -17.06 -22.43
CA TYR A 514 4.14 -16.97 -23.70
C TYR A 514 5.18 -15.86 -23.60
N LYS A 515 6.46 -16.20 -23.84
CA LYS A 515 7.56 -15.23 -23.76
C LYS A 515 7.52 -14.24 -24.94
N LEU A 516 7.48 -12.96 -24.62
CA LEU A 516 7.53 -11.87 -25.60
C LEU A 516 8.96 -11.67 -26.13
N GLY A 517 9.10 -11.15 -27.36
CA GLY A 517 10.39 -10.77 -27.95
C GLY A 517 11.28 -11.91 -28.48
N THR A 518 10.85 -13.17 -28.43
CA THR A 518 11.54 -14.32 -29.05
C THR A 518 10.59 -15.08 -30.01
N SER A 519 11.04 -16.18 -30.61
CA SER A 519 10.18 -17.09 -31.40
C SER A 519 9.13 -17.84 -30.57
N GLY A 520 8.80 -17.36 -29.36
CA GLY A 520 7.63 -17.77 -28.62
C GLY A 520 7.73 -19.12 -27.93
N GLN A 521 8.26 -19.14 -26.70
CA GLN A 521 8.21 -20.32 -25.85
C GLN A 521 6.94 -20.27 -25.00
N ILE A 522 6.16 -21.37 -25.03
CA ILE A 522 4.97 -21.56 -24.20
C ILE A 522 5.25 -22.59 -23.11
N ASP A 523 4.93 -22.25 -21.88
CA ASP A 523 5.00 -23.15 -20.73
C ASP A 523 3.83 -22.89 -19.77
N PHE A 524 3.58 -23.87 -18.90
CA PHE A 524 2.69 -23.66 -17.76
C PHE A 524 3.45 -22.94 -16.66
N LEU A 525 2.97 -21.77 -16.27
CA LEU A 525 3.40 -21.12 -15.03
C LEU A 525 2.84 -21.90 -13.83
N LEU A 526 1.54 -22.20 -13.87
CA LEU A 526 0.82 -22.93 -12.82
C LEU A 526 -0.01 -24.04 -13.44
N LYS A 527 -0.05 -25.21 -12.78
CA LYS A 527 -0.99 -26.30 -13.03
C LYS A 527 -1.80 -26.58 -11.77
N GLY A 528 -2.86 -27.36 -11.89
CA GLY A 528 -3.74 -27.74 -10.77
C GLY A 528 -4.98 -26.85 -10.63
N TYR A 529 -5.17 -25.90 -11.54
CA TYR A 529 -6.25 -24.92 -11.50
C TYR A 529 -7.02 -24.92 -12.82
N ALA A 530 -8.24 -24.42 -12.82
CA ALA A 530 -9.04 -24.16 -14.02
C ALA A 530 -9.43 -22.68 -14.08
N PRO A 531 -8.54 -21.79 -14.54
CA PRO A 531 -8.80 -20.36 -14.39
C PRO A 531 -9.88 -19.84 -15.34
N TYR A 532 -10.75 -18.98 -14.82
CA TYR A 532 -11.69 -18.21 -15.66
C TYR A 532 -11.22 -16.78 -15.88
N GLY A 533 -11.19 -15.99 -14.81
CA GLY A 533 -10.69 -14.61 -14.78
C GLY A 533 -9.21 -14.59 -14.45
N LEU A 534 -8.48 -13.66 -15.07
CA LEU A 534 -7.06 -13.41 -14.84
C LEU A 534 -6.79 -11.92 -14.99
N ALA A 535 -6.03 -11.34 -14.07
CA ALA A 535 -5.57 -9.96 -14.10
C ALA A 535 -4.17 -9.86 -13.49
N ILE A 536 -3.39 -8.86 -13.90
CA ILE A 536 -2.07 -8.57 -13.35
C ILE A 536 -2.10 -7.20 -12.70
N ASP A 537 -1.68 -7.14 -11.44
CA ASP A 537 -1.25 -5.88 -10.85
C ASP A 537 0.12 -5.50 -11.41
N GLN A 538 0.13 -4.47 -12.24
CA GLN A 538 1.33 -3.96 -12.90
C GLN A 538 2.21 -3.13 -11.98
N VAL A 539 1.67 -2.69 -10.83
CA VAL A 539 2.41 -1.86 -9.88
C VAL A 539 3.13 -2.77 -8.89
N LYS A 540 4.43 -2.55 -8.74
CA LYS A 540 5.21 -3.16 -7.67
C LYS A 540 4.88 -2.39 -6.38
N ARG A 541 4.11 -2.99 -5.47
CA ARG A 541 3.60 -2.35 -4.25
C ARG A 541 3.95 -3.08 -2.98
#